data_AF-A0A1F3F4D4-F1
#
_entry.id   AF-A0A1F3F4D4-F1
#
_cell.length_a   1.000
_cell.length_b   1.000
_cell.length_c   1.000
_cell.angle_alpha   90.00
_cell.angle_beta   90.00
_cell.angle_gamma   90.00
#
_symmetry.space_group_name_H-M   'P 1'
#
loop_
_entity.id
_entity.type
_entity.pdbx_description
1 polymer ?
#
loop_
_entity_poly.entity_id
_entity_poly.type
_entity_poly.pdbx_seq_one_letter_code
_entity_poly.pdbx_strand_id
1 'polypeptide(L)'
;MAIVSGVATAQSQWRGPNRDGIYNETNLMKEWPAEGPKLLWSFEELGTGQGSVVVANEMVFVTGIPDTVNSDGYLFAFDIKGKLLWKKNYGKDWTGIFPGARSTPTVAGDLIYIEGGNGNVFCLKAKTGDPVWSVDFFGELKADSVQFGFSESLLVDGDKLYCTPGGKENNVVALNRFTGAKIWSSPAYGEKATYSSPIVFNHNGTRILANLTSTSIIGLDASTGQMYWRINQFQDNKIHANTPVYFNGNLIVSSASRKDSSGLVSLKLSPDGKKAEITWRNKEFINLQSGFVLKDGHVYGSAHIQPKWFCIDAQTGQTKYIAKELGGGPVIFADGLFYCYAEKDGEMALAEGTPEQFRIISKFKVPLGTAQHWAHPVIADGKLYIRHNNALMVYDIRK
;
A
#
# COMPACT_ATOMS: atom_id res chain seq x y z
N MET A 1 1.17 -35.80 -17.91
CA MET A 1 0.89 -34.35 -18.03
C MET A 1 1.94 -33.62 -17.21
N ALA A 2 2.89 -32.96 -17.88
CA ALA A 2 3.92 -32.19 -17.21
C ALA A 2 3.29 -30.92 -16.63
N ILE A 3 3.38 -30.76 -15.31
CA ILE A 3 3.03 -29.52 -14.63
C ILE A 3 4.13 -28.53 -15.00
N VAL A 4 3.82 -27.60 -15.90
CA VAL A 4 4.68 -26.44 -16.14
C VAL A 4 4.56 -25.56 -14.91
N SER A 5 5.48 -25.73 -13.97
CA SER A 5 5.69 -24.75 -12.90
C SER A 5 6.19 -23.47 -13.57
N GLY A 6 5.27 -22.52 -13.82
CA GLY A 6 5.65 -21.20 -14.27
C GLY A 6 6.63 -20.59 -13.27
N VAL A 7 7.81 -20.18 -13.76
CA VAL A 7 8.73 -19.36 -12.98
C VAL A 7 7.94 -18.13 -12.55
N ALA A 8 7.70 -17.97 -11.26
CA ALA A 8 7.07 -16.77 -10.74
C ALA A 8 7.93 -15.57 -11.17
N THR A 9 7.40 -14.73 -12.04
CA THR A 9 8.08 -13.50 -12.45
C THR A 9 8.40 -12.70 -11.19
N ALA A 10 9.64 -12.24 -11.02
CA ALA A 10 10.01 -11.38 -9.90
C ALA A 10 9.07 -10.15 -9.89
N GLN A 11 8.37 -9.97 -8.76
CA GLN A 11 7.39 -8.90 -8.55
C GLN A 11 7.85 -8.04 -7.38
N SER A 12 7.82 -6.73 -7.55
CA SER A 12 8.09 -5.74 -6.51
C SER A 12 6.94 -4.75 -6.46
N GLN A 13 6.43 -4.49 -5.25
CA GLN A 13 5.11 -3.88 -5.07
C GLN A 13 4.96 -3.18 -3.71
N TRP A 14 3.77 -2.58 -3.54
CA TRP A 14 3.31 -1.92 -2.32
C TRP A 14 3.52 -2.74 -1.05
N ARG A 15 4.12 -2.14 -0.02
CA ARG A 15 4.29 -2.68 1.35
C ARG A 15 4.93 -4.07 1.40
N GLY A 16 5.94 -4.30 0.58
CA GLY A 16 6.73 -5.53 0.59
C GLY A 16 6.11 -6.67 -0.23
N PRO A 17 6.74 -7.85 -0.22
CA PRO A 17 6.37 -8.95 -1.11
C PRO A 17 4.91 -9.41 -0.98
N ASN A 18 4.35 -9.33 0.23
CA ASN A 18 3.00 -9.80 0.57
C ASN A 18 2.00 -8.65 0.80
N ARG A 19 2.40 -7.39 0.64
CA ARG A 19 1.57 -6.18 0.86
C ARG A 19 1.09 -5.98 2.32
N ASP A 20 1.78 -6.61 3.27
CA ASP A 20 1.49 -6.59 4.72
C ASP A 20 2.43 -5.68 5.52
N GLY A 21 3.41 -5.04 4.86
CA GLY A 21 4.41 -4.20 5.49
C GLY A 21 5.57 -4.99 6.10
N ILE A 22 5.72 -6.28 5.79
CA ILE A 22 6.82 -7.14 6.24
C ILE A 22 7.82 -7.32 5.10
N TYR A 23 9.09 -7.02 5.37
CA TYR A 23 10.22 -7.25 4.47
C TYR A 23 11.10 -8.37 5.02
N ASN A 24 11.50 -9.30 4.14
CA ASN A 24 12.24 -10.50 4.52
C ASN A 24 13.76 -10.28 4.66
N GLU A 25 14.20 -9.03 4.62
CA GLU A 25 15.60 -8.68 4.72
C GLU A 25 16.17 -9.01 6.11
N THR A 26 17.45 -9.36 6.13
CA THR A 26 18.18 -9.75 7.35
C THR A 26 19.53 -9.04 7.39
N ASN A 27 20.25 -9.17 8.52
CA ASN A 27 21.55 -8.52 8.73
C ASN A 27 21.48 -6.98 8.60
N LEU A 28 20.41 -6.41 9.13
CA LEU A 28 20.18 -4.96 9.22
C LEU A 28 20.68 -4.43 10.56
N MET A 29 21.04 -3.14 10.58
CA MET A 29 21.40 -2.40 11.79
C MET A 29 20.31 -2.55 12.86
N LYS A 30 20.72 -2.78 14.10
CA LYS A 30 19.79 -2.90 15.26
C LYS A 30 19.63 -1.61 16.04
N GLU A 31 20.46 -0.62 15.75
CA GLU A 31 20.47 0.72 16.32
C GLU A 31 21.09 1.67 15.29
N TRP A 32 20.60 2.90 15.22
CA TRP A 32 21.13 3.94 14.34
C TRP A 32 21.84 5.05 15.14
N PRO A 33 22.82 5.73 14.54
CA PRO A 33 23.33 7.00 15.05
C PRO A 33 22.22 8.05 15.21
N ALA A 34 22.46 9.08 16.02
CA ALA A 34 21.48 10.13 16.28
C ALA A 34 21.12 10.94 15.01
N GLU A 35 22.09 11.12 14.12
CA GLU A 35 21.93 11.72 12.79
C GLU A 35 21.25 10.78 11.78
N GLY A 36 21.02 9.52 12.15
CA GLY A 36 20.49 8.47 11.30
C GLY A 36 21.57 7.59 10.66
N PRO A 37 21.17 6.53 9.94
CA PRO A 37 22.09 5.74 9.15
C PRO A 37 22.73 6.59 8.04
N LYS A 38 23.78 6.06 7.40
CA LYS A 38 24.48 6.79 6.33
C LYS A 38 23.54 7.07 5.15
N LEU A 39 23.29 8.34 4.86
CA LEU A 39 22.63 8.78 3.63
C LEU A 39 23.52 8.44 2.43
N LEU A 40 23.04 7.59 1.53
CA LEU A 40 23.75 7.17 0.31
C LEU A 40 23.53 8.18 -0.82
N TRP A 41 22.29 8.59 -1.02
CA TRP A 41 21.90 9.59 -2.01
C TRP A 41 20.49 10.13 -1.73
N SER A 42 20.18 11.28 -2.33
CA SER A 42 18.85 11.89 -2.30
C SER A 42 18.50 12.56 -3.64
N PHE A 43 17.21 12.83 -3.86
CA PHE A 43 16.70 13.54 -5.02
C PHE A 43 15.45 14.35 -4.63
N GLU A 44 15.39 15.66 -4.92
CA GLU A 44 14.35 16.59 -4.41
C GLU A 44 13.41 17.17 -5.48
N GLU A 45 13.53 16.72 -6.73
CA GLU A 45 12.76 17.21 -7.88
C GLU A 45 11.63 16.24 -8.31
N LEU A 46 11.16 15.36 -7.40
CA LEU A 46 10.03 14.46 -7.70
C LEU A 46 8.71 15.23 -7.84
N GLY A 47 8.61 16.38 -7.18
CA GLY A 47 7.36 17.12 -7.03
C GLY A 47 6.37 16.44 -6.09
N THR A 48 5.13 16.87 -6.12
CA THR A 48 4.13 16.44 -5.14
C THR A 48 3.75 14.96 -5.33
N GLY A 49 3.69 14.20 -4.24
CA GLY A 49 3.15 12.84 -4.24
C GLY A 49 3.42 12.05 -2.97
N GLN A 50 2.64 10.99 -2.78
CA GLN A 50 2.58 10.19 -1.56
C GLN A 50 2.80 8.69 -1.79
N GLY A 51 2.90 8.26 -3.06
CA GLY A 51 3.22 6.86 -3.40
C GLY A 51 4.62 6.45 -2.94
N SER A 52 4.78 5.25 -2.44
CA SER A 52 6.09 4.70 -2.06
C SER A 52 6.96 4.42 -3.29
N VAL A 53 8.24 4.10 -3.05
CA VAL A 53 9.13 3.62 -4.11
C VAL A 53 8.91 2.13 -4.37
N VAL A 54 9.39 1.66 -5.53
CA VAL A 54 9.56 0.24 -5.82
C VAL A 54 10.99 0.00 -6.29
N VAL A 55 11.64 -1.02 -5.74
CA VAL A 55 12.98 -1.46 -6.17
C VAL A 55 12.85 -2.78 -6.91
N ALA A 56 13.28 -2.82 -8.17
CA ALA A 56 13.24 -4.01 -9.00
C ALA A 56 14.29 -3.91 -10.11
N ASN A 57 14.89 -5.04 -10.47
CA ASN A 57 15.84 -5.13 -11.60
C ASN A 57 16.95 -4.07 -11.53
N GLU A 58 17.54 -3.85 -10.35
CA GLU A 58 18.57 -2.83 -10.07
C GLU A 58 18.14 -1.38 -10.36
N MET A 59 16.84 -1.13 -10.40
CA MET A 59 16.24 0.19 -10.60
C MET A 59 15.30 0.55 -9.46
N VAL A 60 15.18 1.85 -9.22
CA VAL A 60 14.26 2.44 -8.23
C VAL A 60 13.23 3.27 -8.97
N PHE A 61 11.96 2.97 -8.75
CA PHE A 61 10.83 3.59 -9.41
C PHE A 61 9.98 4.39 -8.42
N VAL A 62 9.60 5.61 -8.78
CA VAL A 62 8.75 6.46 -7.94
C VAL A 62 7.93 7.42 -8.80
N THR A 63 6.67 7.62 -8.45
CA THR A 63 5.76 8.55 -9.14
C THR A 63 5.87 9.96 -8.57
N GLY A 64 5.52 11.01 -9.31
CA GLY A 64 5.48 12.37 -8.78
C GLY A 64 4.87 13.38 -9.74
N ILE A 65 4.44 14.52 -9.22
CA ILE A 65 3.87 15.65 -9.99
C ILE A 65 4.77 16.88 -9.78
N PRO A 66 5.78 17.09 -10.64
CA PRO A 66 6.71 18.24 -10.56
C PRO A 66 6.01 19.60 -10.66
N ASP A 67 4.92 19.67 -11.41
CA ASP A 67 4.14 20.88 -11.63
C ASP A 67 2.64 20.59 -11.49
N THR A 68 2.05 21.11 -10.42
CA THR A 68 0.64 20.93 -10.10
C THR A 68 -0.31 21.80 -10.94
N VAL A 69 0.21 22.78 -11.68
CA VAL A 69 -0.58 23.60 -12.62
C VAL A 69 -0.89 22.79 -13.87
N ASN A 70 0.12 22.11 -14.42
CA ASN A 70 -0.06 21.24 -15.58
C ASN A 70 -0.68 19.88 -15.21
N SER A 71 -0.60 19.47 -13.94
CA SER A 71 -1.15 18.20 -13.44
C SER A 71 -0.59 16.96 -14.14
N ASP A 72 0.61 17.03 -14.71
CA ASP A 72 1.24 15.89 -15.36
C ASP A 72 1.91 14.99 -14.31
N GLY A 73 1.49 13.73 -14.27
CA GLY A 73 2.11 12.68 -13.48
C GLY A 73 3.31 12.09 -14.20
N TYR A 74 4.40 11.90 -13.46
CA TYR A 74 5.64 11.35 -13.97
C TYR A 74 6.06 10.11 -13.19
N LEU A 75 6.57 9.11 -13.91
CA LEU A 75 7.33 8.02 -13.34
C LEU A 75 8.82 8.35 -13.50
N PHE A 76 9.54 8.33 -12.39
CA PHE A 76 10.99 8.48 -12.33
C PHE A 76 11.61 7.11 -12.13
N ALA A 77 12.72 6.87 -12.82
CA ALA A 77 13.53 5.69 -12.62
C ALA A 77 14.99 6.07 -12.38
N PHE A 78 15.56 5.51 -11.32
CA PHE A 78 16.94 5.69 -10.93
C PHE A 78 17.67 4.35 -10.96
N ASP A 79 19.00 4.37 -11.11
CA ASP A 79 19.80 3.22 -10.71
C ASP A 79 19.91 3.13 -9.18
N ILE A 80 20.45 2.02 -8.66
CA ILE A 80 20.67 1.83 -7.22
C ILE A 80 21.61 2.88 -6.58
N LYS A 81 22.36 3.64 -7.37
CA LYS A 81 23.29 4.68 -6.91
C LYS A 81 22.66 6.08 -6.94
N GLY A 82 21.39 6.19 -7.33
CA GLY A 82 20.65 7.46 -7.36
C GLY A 82 20.81 8.25 -8.64
N LYS A 83 21.42 7.69 -9.69
CA LYS A 83 21.46 8.35 -11.00
C LYS A 83 20.09 8.25 -11.66
N LEU A 84 19.48 9.39 -12.00
CA LEU A 84 18.27 9.42 -12.81
C LEU A 84 18.56 8.80 -14.18
N LEU A 85 17.89 7.70 -14.49
CA LEU A 85 18.00 6.99 -15.77
C LEU A 85 17.01 7.55 -16.78
N TRP A 86 15.77 7.76 -16.34
CA TRP A 86 14.73 8.40 -17.14
C TRP A 86 13.60 8.95 -16.27
N LYS A 87 12.84 9.87 -16.86
CA LYS A 87 11.61 10.47 -16.32
C LYS A 87 10.58 10.48 -17.44
N LYS A 88 9.41 9.87 -17.24
CA LYS A 88 8.38 9.72 -18.27
C LYS A 88 7.03 10.22 -17.77
N ASN A 89 6.40 11.09 -18.53
CA ASN A 89 5.02 11.51 -18.30
C ASN A 89 4.11 10.31 -18.64
N TYR A 90 3.28 9.88 -17.67
CA TYR A 90 2.29 8.82 -17.91
C TYR A 90 0.89 9.36 -18.17
N GLY A 91 0.62 10.64 -17.91
CA GLY A 91 -0.67 11.28 -18.13
C GLY A 91 -1.03 12.28 -17.05
N LYS A 92 -2.28 12.75 -17.08
CA LYS A 92 -2.80 13.65 -16.03
C LYS A 92 -3.01 12.91 -14.73
N ASP A 93 -2.71 13.57 -13.62
CA ASP A 93 -2.84 13.02 -12.27
C ASP A 93 -3.54 14.03 -11.34
N TRP A 94 -3.82 13.60 -10.10
CA TRP A 94 -4.65 14.31 -9.16
C TRP A 94 -3.96 15.53 -8.55
N THR A 95 -4.48 16.71 -8.86
CA THR A 95 -4.04 17.98 -8.25
C THR A 95 -5.15 18.69 -7.47
N GLY A 96 -6.23 17.96 -7.15
CA GLY A 96 -7.32 18.45 -6.30
C GLY A 96 -6.94 18.51 -4.81
N ILE A 97 -7.90 18.20 -3.93
CA ILE A 97 -7.65 18.21 -2.48
C ILE A 97 -6.53 17.21 -2.13
N PHE A 98 -5.50 17.69 -1.43
CA PHE A 98 -4.22 16.98 -1.19
C PHE A 98 -3.52 16.55 -2.49
N PRO A 99 -3.03 17.48 -3.33
CA PRO A 99 -2.45 17.12 -4.64
C PRO A 99 -1.31 16.12 -4.52
N GLY A 100 -1.03 15.35 -5.58
CA GLY A 100 0.15 14.49 -5.67
C GLY A 100 -0.13 13.11 -6.25
N ALA A 101 0.90 12.48 -6.80
CA ALA A 101 0.84 11.09 -7.25
C ALA A 101 0.76 10.15 -6.03
N ARG A 102 -0.32 9.38 -5.91
CA ARG A 102 -0.65 8.64 -4.67
C ARG A 102 -0.31 7.16 -4.70
N SER A 103 -0.44 6.52 -5.86
CA SER A 103 -0.27 5.07 -5.98
C SER A 103 1.21 4.71 -6.04
N THR A 104 1.54 3.60 -5.37
CA THR A 104 2.86 2.97 -5.51
C THR A 104 2.85 2.14 -6.79
N PRO A 105 3.85 2.28 -7.69
CA PRO A 105 3.95 1.43 -8.87
C PRO A 105 3.97 -0.06 -8.50
N THR A 106 3.68 -0.93 -9.46
CA THR A 106 3.95 -2.37 -9.34
C THR A 106 4.80 -2.82 -10.50
N VAL A 107 5.93 -3.46 -10.23
CA VAL A 107 6.81 -4.04 -11.26
C VAL A 107 6.60 -5.55 -11.26
N ALA A 108 6.35 -6.12 -12.44
CA ALA A 108 6.27 -7.57 -12.62
C ALA A 108 6.94 -7.99 -13.93
N GLY A 109 8.18 -8.49 -13.83
CA GLY A 109 9.05 -8.71 -14.98
C GLY A 109 9.52 -7.39 -15.59
N ASP A 110 9.35 -7.24 -16.90
CA ASP A 110 9.78 -6.06 -17.67
C ASP A 110 8.73 -4.94 -17.72
N LEU A 111 7.61 -5.08 -17.03
CA LEU A 111 6.48 -4.15 -17.06
C LEU A 111 6.25 -3.51 -15.70
N ILE A 112 5.89 -2.23 -15.73
CA ILE A 112 5.47 -1.45 -14.58
C ILE A 112 4.03 -0.95 -14.77
N TYR A 113 3.24 -1.06 -13.70
CA TYR A 113 1.83 -0.69 -13.65
C TYR A 113 1.62 0.45 -12.67
N ILE A 114 0.85 1.46 -13.07
CA ILE A 114 0.53 2.63 -12.25
C ILE A 114 -0.96 2.91 -12.35
N GLU A 115 -1.59 3.20 -11.21
CA GLU A 115 -2.88 3.89 -11.18
C GLU A 115 -2.64 5.38 -10.96
N GLY A 116 -3.04 6.22 -11.91
CA GLY A 116 -3.09 7.67 -11.72
C GLY A 116 -4.33 8.07 -10.91
N GLY A 117 -4.20 9.11 -10.09
CA GLY A 117 -5.27 9.61 -9.22
C GLY A 117 -6.49 10.16 -9.95
N ASN A 118 -6.39 10.38 -11.27
CA ASN A 118 -7.51 10.71 -12.13
C ASN A 118 -8.19 9.47 -12.76
N GLY A 119 -7.95 8.26 -12.23
CA GLY A 119 -8.66 7.06 -12.67
C GLY A 119 -8.14 6.53 -14.02
N ASN A 120 -6.82 6.42 -14.15
CA ASN A 120 -6.22 5.76 -15.31
C ASN A 120 -5.24 4.70 -14.85
N VAL A 121 -5.23 3.56 -15.54
CA VAL A 121 -4.19 2.55 -15.38
C VAL A 121 -3.23 2.66 -16.55
N PHE A 122 -1.94 2.72 -16.23
CA PHE A 122 -0.87 2.79 -17.21
C PHE A 122 0.04 1.58 -17.08
N CYS A 123 0.41 1.00 -18.22
CA CYS A 123 1.46 0.00 -18.32
C CYS A 123 2.61 0.55 -19.15
N LEU A 124 3.83 0.47 -18.61
CA LEU A 124 5.05 0.93 -19.27
C LEU A 124 6.13 -0.16 -19.20
N LYS A 125 7.12 -0.08 -20.10
CA LYS A 125 8.33 -0.90 -20.01
C LYS A 125 9.19 -0.41 -18.84
N ALA A 126 9.53 -1.29 -17.90
CA ALA A 126 10.33 -0.94 -16.72
C ALA A 126 11.74 -0.43 -17.07
N LYS A 127 12.33 -0.89 -18.18
CA LYS A 127 13.68 -0.46 -18.58
C LYS A 127 13.73 0.94 -19.21
N THR A 128 12.73 1.29 -20.03
CA THR A 128 12.76 2.50 -20.86
C THR A 128 11.69 3.53 -20.50
N GLY A 129 10.67 3.10 -19.74
CA GLY A 129 9.47 3.88 -19.43
C GLY A 129 8.60 4.18 -20.65
N ASP A 130 8.74 3.43 -21.75
CA ASP A 130 7.87 3.60 -22.91
C ASP A 130 6.49 2.99 -22.63
N PRO A 131 5.39 3.67 -23.03
CA PRO A 131 4.04 3.17 -22.82
C PRO A 131 3.81 1.87 -23.60
N VAL A 132 3.04 0.96 -23.00
CA VAL A 132 2.60 -0.29 -23.62
C VAL A 132 1.10 -0.24 -23.89
N TRP A 133 0.31 0.07 -22.85
CA TRP A 133 -1.12 0.24 -22.93
C TRP A 133 -1.62 1.12 -21.77
N SER A 134 -2.83 1.64 -21.88
CA SER A 134 -3.53 2.34 -20.80
C SER A 134 -5.01 1.98 -20.81
N VAL A 135 -5.66 2.09 -19.65
CA VAL A 135 -7.11 1.92 -19.49
C VAL A 135 -7.68 3.10 -18.69
N ASP A 136 -8.74 3.72 -19.21
CA ASP A 136 -9.47 4.80 -18.53
C ASP A 136 -10.61 4.27 -17.67
N PHE A 137 -10.59 4.54 -16.37
CA PHE A 137 -11.63 4.11 -15.45
C PHE A 137 -12.99 4.70 -15.79
N PHE A 138 -13.04 5.96 -16.23
CA PHE A 138 -14.32 6.62 -16.50
C PHE A 138 -14.91 6.16 -17.83
N GLY A 139 -14.15 6.25 -18.91
CA GLY A 139 -14.57 5.90 -20.26
C GLY A 139 -14.78 4.41 -20.45
N GLU A 140 -13.86 3.57 -19.96
CA GLU A 140 -13.85 2.13 -20.25
C GLU A 140 -14.39 1.28 -19.10
N LEU A 141 -14.11 1.65 -17.85
CA LEU A 141 -14.56 0.88 -16.67
C LEU A 141 -15.74 1.50 -15.91
N LYS A 142 -16.30 2.61 -16.41
CA LYS A 142 -17.51 3.27 -15.88
C LYS A 142 -17.45 3.56 -14.37
N ALA A 143 -16.28 3.99 -13.91
CA ALA A 143 -16.06 4.38 -12.52
C ALA A 143 -16.81 5.66 -12.16
N ASP A 144 -17.05 5.84 -10.86
CA ASP A 144 -17.52 7.11 -10.29
C ASP A 144 -16.34 7.90 -9.69
N SER A 145 -16.44 9.23 -9.69
CA SER A 145 -15.41 10.07 -9.08
C SER A 145 -15.37 9.94 -7.56
N VAL A 146 -14.16 9.96 -7.02
CA VAL A 146 -13.86 9.95 -5.57
C VAL A 146 -13.31 11.30 -5.11
N GLN A 147 -13.43 11.58 -3.81
CA GLN A 147 -13.18 12.91 -3.22
C GLN A 147 -11.71 13.35 -3.30
N PHE A 148 -10.77 12.42 -3.15
CA PHE A 148 -9.33 12.72 -3.07
C PHE A 148 -8.52 12.11 -4.22
N GLY A 149 -9.17 11.68 -5.30
CA GLY A 149 -8.50 10.96 -6.39
C GLY A 149 -8.19 9.49 -6.05
N PHE A 150 -7.99 8.68 -7.07
CA PHE A 150 -7.65 7.26 -6.94
C PHE A 150 -6.22 7.09 -6.36
N SER A 151 -5.96 5.94 -5.71
CA SER A 151 -4.71 5.72 -4.96
C SER A 151 -4.38 4.24 -4.73
N GLU A 152 -5.12 3.34 -5.37
CA GLU A 152 -4.86 1.92 -5.29
C GLU A 152 -3.50 1.63 -5.93
N SER A 153 -2.62 0.98 -5.17
CA SER A 153 -1.44 0.36 -5.73
C SER A 153 -1.90 -0.96 -6.35
N LEU A 154 -1.83 -1.07 -7.68
CA LEU A 154 -2.42 -2.19 -8.43
C LEU A 154 -1.84 -3.55 -8.00
N LEU A 155 -2.59 -4.63 -8.22
CA LEU A 155 -2.15 -5.99 -7.86
C LEU A 155 -2.00 -6.85 -9.11
N VAL A 156 -0.79 -7.39 -9.32
CA VAL A 156 -0.52 -8.41 -10.33
C VAL A 156 -0.65 -9.80 -9.70
N ASP A 157 -1.34 -10.71 -10.40
CA ASP A 157 -1.47 -12.13 -10.09
C ASP A 157 -1.41 -12.97 -11.36
N GLY A 158 -0.24 -13.54 -11.65
CA GLY A 158 0.02 -14.22 -12.92
C GLY A 158 -0.14 -13.26 -14.09
N ASP A 159 -1.07 -13.54 -14.99
CA ASP A 159 -1.37 -12.69 -16.16
C ASP A 159 -2.46 -11.64 -15.89
N LYS A 160 -3.03 -11.63 -14.69
CA LYS A 160 -4.08 -10.67 -14.30
C LYS A 160 -3.49 -9.47 -13.58
N LEU A 161 -4.04 -8.30 -13.88
CA LEU A 161 -3.88 -7.08 -13.12
C LEU A 161 -5.26 -6.71 -12.56
N TYR A 162 -5.41 -6.65 -11.25
CA TYR A 162 -6.66 -6.24 -10.62
C TYR A 162 -6.66 -4.73 -10.36
N CYS A 163 -7.81 -4.11 -10.62
CA CYS A 163 -8.11 -2.72 -10.28
C CYS A 163 -9.53 -2.59 -9.72
N THR A 164 -9.76 -1.61 -8.84
CA THR A 164 -11.06 -1.38 -8.18
C THR A 164 -11.68 -0.04 -8.59
N PRO A 165 -12.24 0.09 -9.81
CA PRO A 165 -12.86 1.33 -10.26
C PRO A 165 -14.09 1.72 -9.41
N GLY A 166 -14.80 0.74 -8.86
CA GLY A 166 -16.11 0.95 -8.25
C GLY A 166 -17.11 1.63 -9.18
N GLY A 167 -18.26 2.01 -8.65
CA GLY A 167 -19.29 2.77 -9.36
C GLY A 167 -20.54 1.96 -9.66
N LYS A 168 -21.24 2.34 -10.74
CA LYS A 168 -22.59 1.83 -11.07
C LYS A 168 -22.59 0.53 -11.84
N GLU A 169 -21.53 0.23 -12.59
CA GLU A 169 -21.47 -0.95 -13.46
C GLU A 169 -20.47 -2.00 -12.96
N ASN A 170 -19.28 -1.56 -12.55
CA ASN A 170 -18.18 -2.44 -12.16
C ASN A 170 -17.77 -2.18 -10.71
N ASN A 171 -17.41 -3.24 -9.98
CA ASN A 171 -16.84 -3.12 -8.64
C ASN A 171 -15.31 -3.27 -8.69
N VAL A 172 -14.87 -4.50 -9.02
CA VAL A 172 -13.48 -4.88 -9.26
C VAL A 172 -13.38 -5.42 -10.68
N VAL A 173 -12.28 -5.14 -11.35
CA VAL A 173 -12.00 -5.59 -12.72
C VAL A 173 -10.65 -6.30 -12.75
N ALA A 174 -10.58 -7.40 -13.50
CA ALA A 174 -9.30 -7.98 -13.90
C ALA A 174 -9.00 -7.64 -15.35
N LEU A 175 -7.81 -7.10 -15.58
CA LEU A 175 -7.26 -6.82 -16.89
C LEU A 175 -6.18 -7.86 -17.21
N ASN A 176 -5.98 -8.16 -18.48
CA ASN A 176 -4.79 -8.85 -18.96
C ASN A 176 -3.62 -7.88 -18.81
N ARG A 177 -2.63 -8.25 -17.99
CA ARG A 177 -1.52 -7.35 -17.66
C ARG A 177 -0.65 -6.98 -18.87
N PHE A 178 -0.66 -7.78 -19.93
CA PHE A 178 0.14 -7.52 -21.13
C PHE A 178 -0.56 -6.61 -22.14
N THR A 179 -1.89 -6.57 -22.14
CA THR A 179 -2.67 -5.86 -23.19
C THR A 179 -3.64 -4.82 -22.66
N GLY A 180 -3.93 -4.80 -21.37
CA GLY A 180 -4.98 -3.97 -20.77
C GLY A 180 -6.40 -4.47 -21.06
N ALA A 181 -6.57 -5.54 -21.84
CA ALA A 181 -7.89 -6.06 -22.17
C ALA A 181 -8.61 -6.63 -20.94
N LYS A 182 -9.88 -6.29 -20.76
CA LYS A 182 -10.70 -6.83 -19.66
C LYS A 182 -10.85 -8.35 -19.77
N ILE A 183 -10.46 -9.06 -18.71
CA ILE A 183 -10.67 -10.51 -18.54
C ILE A 183 -12.03 -10.77 -17.92
N TRP A 184 -12.32 -10.12 -16.80
CA TRP A 184 -13.60 -10.19 -16.11
C TRP A 184 -13.89 -8.89 -15.38
N SER A 185 -15.16 -8.66 -15.06
CA SER A 185 -15.61 -7.61 -14.15
C SER A 185 -16.61 -8.19 -13.15
N SER A 186 -16.42 -7.85 -11.88
CA SER A 186 -17.44 -8.09 -10.85
C SER A 186 -18.54 -7.04 -10.98
N PRO A 187 -19.82 -7.45 -11.01
CA PRO A 187 -20.94 -6.53 -11.01
C PRO A 187 -20.87 -5.53 -9.85
N ALA A 188 -21.22 -4.27 -10.14
CA ALA A 188 -21.34 -3.23 -9.14
C ALA A 188 -22.49 -3.45 -8.15
N TYR A 189 -22.31 -2.88 -6.96
CA TYR A 189 -23.36 -2.68 -5.97
C TYR A 189 -23.67 -1.18 -5.77
N GLY A 190 -23.26 -0.33 -6.73
CA GLY A 190 -23.40 1.13 -6.66
C GLY A 190 -22.43 1.82 -5.69
N GLU A 191 -21.38 1.13 -5.25
CA GLU A 191 -20.39 1.64 -4.31
C GLU A 191 -19.19 2.20 -5.06
N LYS A 192 -18.74 3.39 -4.67
CA LYS A 192 -17.53 4.00 -5.25
C LYS A 192 -16.28 3.25 -4.82
N ALA A 193 -15.20 3.44 -5.57
CA ALA A 193 -13.87 3.08 -5.10
C ALA A 193 -13.53 3.78 -3.78
N THR A 194 -12.50 3.26 -3.12
CA THR A 194 -11.87 3.89 -1.96
C THR A 194 -10.36 3.75 -2.09
N TYR A 195 -9.62 4.31 -1.14
CA TYR A 195 -8.18 4.50 -1.20
C TYR A 195 -7.40 3.24 -0.76
N SER A 196 -7.97 2.05 -0.98
CA SER A 196 -7.44 0.76 -0.53
C SER A 196 -6.71 0.06 -1.66
N SER A 197 -5.65 -0.67 -1.31
CA SER A 197 -4.97 -1.56 -2.24
C SER A 197 -5.34 -3.02 -1.96
N PRO A 198 -5.71 -3.83 -2.97
CA PRO A 198 -6.23 -5.19 -2.77
C PRO A 198 -5.14 -6.18 -2.35
N ILE A 199 -5.56 -7.35 -1.87
CA ILE A 199 -4.71 -8.53 -1.67
C ILE A 199 -5.32 -9.77 -2.32
N VAL A 200 -4.47 -10.72 -2.70
CA VAL A 200 -4.88 -12.08 -3.07
C VAL A 200 -4.24 -13.07 -2.11
N PHE A 201 -5.03 -14.04 -1.65
CA PHE A 201 -4.57 -15.10 -0.77
C PHE A 201 -5.27 -16.42 -1.06
N ASN A 202 -4.67 -17.51 -0.59
CA ASN A 202 -5.29 -18.84 -0.65
C ASN A 202 -5.88 -19.19 0.72
N HIS A 203 -7.15 -19.59 0.76
CA HIS A 203 -7.85 -20.07 1.94
C HIS A 203 -8.37 -21.48 1.66
N ASN A 204 -7.73 -22.50 2.25
CA ASN A 204 -8.10 -23.92 2.09
C ASN A 204 -8.29 -24.35 0.62
N GLY A 205 -7.43 -23.86 -0.27
CA GLY A 205 -7.48 -24.15 -1.71
C GLY A 205 -8.31 -23.16 -2.55
N THR A 206 -9.11 -22.28 -1.92
CA THR A 206 -9.84 -21.21 -2.61
C THR A 206 -8.94 -19.98 -2.76
N ARG A 207 -8.74 -19.49 -4.00
CA ARG A 207 -7.99 -18.26 -4.28
C ARG A 207 -8.92 -17.05 -4.23
N ILE A 208 -8.74 -16.19 -3.24
CA ILE A 208 -9.63 -15.07 -2.91
C ILE A 208 -8.91 -13.75 -3.16
N LEU A 209 -9.58 -12.84 -3.85
CA LEU A 209 -9.23 -11.42 -3.96
C LEU A 209 -10.06 -10.64 -2.95
N ALA A 210 -9.42 -9.87 -2.08
CA ALA A 210 -10.11 -9.02 -1.11
C ALA A 210 -9.68 -7.55 -1.23
N ASN A 211 -10.66 -6.66 -1.10
CA ASN A 211 -10.42 -5.21 -1.06
C ASN A 211 -11.54 -4.49 -0.30
N LEU A 212 -11.56 -3.16 -0.37
CA LEU A 212 -12.64 -2.31 0.12
C LEU A 212 -13.23 -1.46 -0.99
N THR A 213 -14.52 -1.14 -0.85
CA THR A 213 -15.20 -0.03 -1.53
C THR A 213 -15.50 1.06 -0.52
N SER A 214 -16.13 2.17 -0.95
CA SER A 214 -16.54 3.26 -0.05
C SER A 214 -17.33 2.82 1.18
N THR A 215 -18.03 1.67 1.11
CA THR A 215 -18.98 1.23 2.14
C THR A 215 -18.91 -0.26 2.48
N SER A 216 -18.01 -1.03 1.87
CA SER A 216 -17.93 -2.48 2.14
C SER A 216 -16.50 -3.02 2.12
N ILE A 217 -16.27 -4.07 2.90
CA ILE A 217 -15.19 -5.03 2.68
C ILE A 217 -15.72 -6.10 1.74
N ILE A 218 -14.98 -6.40 0.68
CA ILE A 218 -15.40 -7.32 -0.37
C ILE A 218 -14.41 -8.47 -0.52
N GLY A 219 -14.93 -9.63 -0.87
CA GLY A 219 -14.16 -10.84 -1.17
C GLY A 219 -14.74 -11.54 -2.37
N LEU A 220 -13.87 -11.86 -3.32
CA LEU A 220 -14.24 -12.39 -4.62
C LEU A 220 -13.39 -13.61 -4.95
N ASP A 221 -13.92 -14.45 -5.82
CA ASP A 221 -13.11 -15.41 -6.56
C ASP A 221 -12.10 -14.65 -7.45
N ALA A 222 -10.80 -14.84 -7.22
CA ALA A 222 -9.77 -14.13 -7.98
C ALA A 222 -9.73 -14.53 -9.48
N SER A 223 -10.23 -15.72 -9.81
CA SER A 223 -10.20 -16.23 -11.18
C SER A 223 -11.39 -15.75 -12.02
N THR A 224 -12.57 -15.61 -11.42
CA THR A 224 -13.82 -15.31 -12.14
C THR A 224 -14.41 -13.94 -11.82
N GLY A 225 -14.01 -13.29 -10.72
CA GLY A 225 -14.64 -12.07 -10.23
C GLY A 225 -16.00 -12.30 -9.56
N GLN A 226 -16.38 -13.56 -9.28
CA GLN A 226 -17.61 -13.85 -8.54
C GLN A 226 -17.49 -13.31 -7.11
N MET A 227 -18.40 -12.41 -6.72
CA MET A 227 -18.50 -11.93 -5.33
C MET A 227 -18.90 -13.08 -4.40
N TYR A 228 -18.06 -13.37 -3.40
CA TYR A 228 -18.36 -14.34 -2.35
C TYR A 228 -19.04 -13.68 -1.16
N TRP A 229 -18.50 -12.55 -0.70
CA TRP A 229 -19.06 -11.83 0.42
C TRP A 229 -18.80 -10.33 0.28
N ARG A 230 -19.75 -9.56 0.80
CA ARG A 230 -19.73 -8.10 0.86
C ARG A 230 -20.26 -7.70 2.22
N ILE A 231 -19.38 -7.18 3.07
CA ILE A 231 -19.66 -6.86 4.47
C ILE A 231 -19.64 -5.35 4.64
N ASN A 232 -20.75 -4.79 5.14
CA ASN A 232 -20.85 -3.35 5.37
C ASN A 232 -19.73 -2.85 6.30
N GLN A 233 -19.09 -1.78 5.86
CA GLN A 233 -17.96 -1.18 6.54
C GLN A 233 -18.07 0.34 6.49
N PHE A 234 -18.30 0.92 7.65
CA PHE A 234 -18.57 2.33 7.80
C PHE A 234 -17.31 3.12 8.17
N GLN A 235 -17.09 4.21 7.43
CA GLN A 235 -16.18 5.30 7.74
C GLN A 235 -16.84 6.58 7.19
N ASP A 236 -16.88 7.65 7.99
CA ASP A 236 -17.64 8.89 7.70
C ASP A 236 -17.25 9.59 6.39
N ASN A 237 -15.96 9.67 6.08
CA ASN A 237 -15.41 10.25 4.83
C ASN A 237 -15.23 9.21 3.71
N LYS A 238 -15.68 7.96 3.91
CA LYS A 238 -15.49 6.85 2.97
C LYS A 238 -14.02 6.57 2.63
N ILE A 239 -13.12 6.92 3.55
CA ILE A 239 -11.68 6.70 3.40
C ILE A 239 -11.31 5.39 4.08
N HIS A 240 -11.01 4.39 3.28
CA HIS A 240 -10.45 3.12 3.72
C HIS A 240 -9.05 2.97 3.12
N ALA A 241 -8.06 3.64 3.71
CA ALA A 241 -6.72 3.76 3.11
C ALA A 241 -5.70 2.77 3.69
N ASN A 242 -6.17 1.61 4.17
CA ASN A 242 -5.34 0.54 4.67
C ASN A 242 -5.59 -0.75 3.89
N THR A 243 -4.51 -1.39 3.45
CA THR A 243 -4.54 -2.72 2.82
C THR A 243 -5.02 -3.78 3.82
N PRO A 244 -5.98 -4.64 3.45
CA PRO A 244 -6.36 -5.79 4.27
C PRO A 244 -5.17 -6.73 4.52
N VAL A 245 -5.18 -7.43 5.66
CA VAL A 245 -4.17 -8.47 5.97
C VAL A 245 -4.87 -9.78 6.26
N TYR A 246 -4.50 -10.84 5.54
CA TYR A 246 -5.00 -12.18 5.78
C TYR A 246 -4.10 -12.93 6.77
N PHE A 247 -4.68 -13.48 7.83
CA PHE A 247 -3.96 -14.19 8.88
C PHE A 247 -4.83 -15.30 9.49
N ASN A 248 -4.35 -16.54 9.45
CA ASN A 248 -4.96 -17.70 10.10
C ASN A 248 -6.49 -17.83 9.86
N GLY A 249 -6.91 -17.74 8.60
CA GLY A 249 -8.34 -17.85 8.23
C GLY A 249 -9.18 -16.61 8.53
N ASN A 250 -8.56 -15.53 9.00
CA ASN A 250 -9.21 -14.25 9.24
C ASN A 250 -8.66 -13.19 8.28
N LEU A 251 -9.51 -12.23 7.92
CA LEU A 251 -9.12 -11.00 7.25
C LEU A 251 -9.21 -9.84 8.25
N ILE A 252 -8.09 -9.17 8.47
CA ILE A 252 -8.00 -7.99 9.35
C ILE A 252 -8.03 -6.75 8.48
N VAL A 253 -8.93 -5.82 8.82
CA VAL A 253 -9.14 -4.58 8.08
C VAL A 253 -9.22 -3.41 9.03
N SER A 254 -8.46 -2.35 8.74
CA SER A 254 -8.59 -1.08 9.45
C SER A 254 -9.34 -0.08 8.59
N SER A 255 -10.37 0.52 9.15
CA SER A 255 -11.18 1.53 8.48
C SER A 255 -11.66 2.50 9.54
N ALA A 256 -10.81 3.48 9.81
CA ALA A 256 -11.03 4.38 10.92
C ALA A 256 -11.03 5.86 10.54
N SER A 257 -11.70 6.66 11.36
CA SER A 257 -11.71 8.11 11.31
C SER A 257 -11.79 8.67 12.71
N ARG A 258 -11.46 9.96 12.87
CA ARG A 258 -11.51 10.64 14.17
C ARG A 258 -12.92 10.85 14.71
N LYS A 259 -13.95 10.79 13.86
CA LYS A 259 -15.34 11.12 14.26
C LYS A 259 -16.15 9.85 14.51
N ASP A 260 -16.42 9.09 13.46
CA ASP A 260 -17.19 7.86 13.55
C ASP A 260 -16.74 6.88 12.46
N SER A 261 -16.45 5.65 12.88
CA SER A 261 -15.89 4.62 12.03
C SER A 261 -15.91 3.25 12.68
N SER A 262 -15.59 2.25 11.87
CA SER A 262 -15.59 0.84 12.23
C SER A 262 -14.35 0.36 13.00
N GLY A 263 -13.27 1.14 13.01
CA GLY A 263 -12.01 0.79 13.67
C GLY A 263 -11.26 -0.35 12.99
N LEU A 264 -10.54 -1.15 13.78
CA LEU A 264 -9.96 -2.43 13.34
C LEU A 264 -11.01 -3.54 13.43
N VAL A 265 -11.09 -4.38 12.42
CA VAL A 265 -12.12 -5.42 12.29
C VAL A 265 -11.48 -6.72 11.88
N SER A 266 -11.92 -7.83 12.48
CA SER A 266 -11.61 -9.18 12.02
C SER A 266 -12.82 -9.84 11.38
N LEU A 267 -12.60 -10.45 10.23
CA LEU A 267 -13.59 -11.24 9.50
C LEU A 267 -13.10 -12.68 9.42
N LYS A 268 -13.79 -13.62 10.06
CA LYS A 268 -13.51 -15.05 9.95
C LYS A 268 -14.13 -15.58 8.67
N LEU A 269 -13.34 -16.30 7.88
CA LEU A 269 -13.82 -16.95 6.66
C LEU A 269 -14.38 -18.34 6.99
N SER A 270 -15.46 -18.74 6.30
CA SER A 270 -15.91 -20.13 6.30
C SER A 270 -14.84 -21.05 5.71
N PRO A 271 -14.82 -22.36 6.01
CA PRO A 271 -13.78 -23.27 5.51
C PRO A 271 -13.59 -23.28 3.99
N ASP A 272 -14.63 -23.01 3.20
CA ASP A 272 -14.57 -22.90 1.73
C ASP A 272 -14.19 -21.50 1.24
N GLY A 273 -14.08 -20.52 2.14
CA GLY A 273 -13.76 -19.12 1.86
C GLY A 273 -14.92 -18.28 1.29
N LYS A 274 -16.10 -18.88 1.11
CA LYS A 274 -17.22 -18.26 0.38
C LYS A 274 -18.16 -17.45 1.27
N LYS A 275 -17.97 -17.47 2.58
CA LYS A 275 -18.67 -16.62 3.55
C LYS A 275 -17.65 -15.98 4.48
N ALA A 276 -18.01 -14.81 5.01
CA ALA A 276 -17.23 -14.11 6.02
C ALA A 276 -18.17 -13.57 7.10
N GLU A 277 -17.73 -13.65 8.36
CA GLU A 277 -18.46 -13.08 9.51
C GLU A 277 -17.53 -12.23 10.35
N ILE A 278 -18.04 -11.12 10.88
CA ILE A 278 -17.27 -10.27 11.79
C ILE A 278 -17.15 -10.99 13.13
N THR A 279 -15.93 -11.22 13.60
CA THR A 279 -15.68 -11.83 14.91
C THR A 279 -15.53 -10.79 16.01
N TRP A 280 -14.90 -9.65 15.70
CA TRP A 280 -14.72 -8.55 16.64
C TRP A 280 -14.47 -7.22 15.91
N ARG A 281 -14.68 -6.12 16.64
CA ARG A 281 -14.30 -4.76 16.23
C ARG A 281 -13.59 -4.05 17.38
N ASN A 282 -12.46 -3.42 17.11
CA ASN A 282 -11.78 -2.52 18.02
C ASN A 282 -11.89 -1.09 17.50
N LYS A 283 -12.77 -0.29 18.13
CA LYS A 283 -13.03 1.11 17.76
C LYS A 283 -11.98 2.10 18.28
N GLU A 284 -11.13 1.70 19.21
CA GLU A 284 -10.06 2.57 19.73
C GLU A 284 -8.92 2.75 18.72
N PHE A 285 -8.72 1.77 17.84
CA PHE A 285 -7.71 1.80 16.79
C PHE A 285 -8.11 2.71 15.64
N ILE A 286 -7.79 4.01 15.77
CA ILE A 286 -8.12 5.03 14.78
C ILE A 286 -7.03 5.17 13.71
N ASN A 287 -6.71 4.10 12.98
CA ASN A 287 -5.73 4.15 11.89
C ASN A 287 -6.42 4.42 10.53
N LEU A 288 -6.01 5.48 9.83
CA LEU A 288 -6.60 5.89 8.56
C LEU A 288 -5.83 5.36 7.35
N GLN A 289 -4.51 5.60 7.31
CA GLN A 289 -3.66 5.38 6.14
C GLN A 289 -2.21 4.97 6.46
N SER A 290 -1.88 4.80 7.74
CA SER A 290 -0.52 4.52 8.21
C SER A 290 -0.13 3.05 8.04
N GLY A 291 -1.05 2.20 7.60
CA GLY A 291 -0.87 0.76 7.64
C GLY A 291 -0.76 0.22 9.06
N PHE A 292 -0.73 -1.09 9.14
CA PHE A 292 -0.40 -1.86 10.33
C PHE A 292 0.36 -3.10 9.88
N VAL A 293 1.11 -3.70 10.80
CA VAL A 293 1.82 -4.97 10.62
C VAL A 293 1.20 -5.99 11.55
N LEU A 294 0.87 -7.17 11.03
CA LEU A 294 0.43 -8.31 11.83
C LEU A 294 1.60 -9.28 11.98
N LYS A 295 2.10 -9.45 13.21
CA LYS A 295 3.21 -10.35 13.52
C LYS A 295 2.90 -11.14 14.78
N ASP A 296 3.14 -12.45 14.73
CA ASP A 296 3.00 -13.37 15.87
C ASP A 296 1.67 -13.24 16.62
N GLY A 297 0.57 -13.16 15.85
CA GLY A 297 -0.79 -13.06 16.40
C GLY A 297 -1.16 -11.69 16.96
N HIS A 298 -0.35 -10.66 16.73
CA HIS A 298 -0.58 -9.30 17.21
C HIS A 298 -0.52 -8.29 16.07
N VAL A 299 -1.39 -7.28 16.13
CA VAL A 299 -1.43 -6.14 15.21
C VAL A 299 -0.69 -4.98 15.86
N TYR A 300 0.27 -4.44 15.12
CA TYR A 300 1.07 -3.28 15.49
C TYR A 300 0.82 -2.14 14.50
N GLY A 301 0.49 -0.96 15.02
CA GLY A 301 0.30 0.22 14.19
C GLY A 301 -0.11 1.43 15.02
N SER A 302 -0.14 2.60 14.39
CA SER A 302 -0.46 3.84 15.07
C SER A 302 -1.90 4.30 14.83
N ALA A 303 -2.42 5.17 15.69
CA ALA A 303 -3.55 6.01 15.33
C ALA A 303 -3.13 7.15 14.38
N HIS A 304 -4.11 7.63 13.62
CA HIS A 304 -3.99 8.72 12.67
C HIS A 304 -3.78 10.07 13.37
N ILE A 305 -2.62 10.66 13.08
CA ILE A 305 -2.10 11.95 13.54
C ILE A 305 -2.21 12.04 15.07
N GLN A 306 -1.88 10.95 15.76
CA GLN A 306 -1.90 10.85 17.21
C GLN A 306 -0.70 10.02 17.68
N PRO A 307 -0.03 10.40 18.79
CA PRO A 307 1.05 9.60 19.37
C PRO A 307 0.45 8.43 20.16
N LYS A 308 -0.15 7.48 19.45
CA LYS A 308 -0.76 6.27 20.01
C LYS A 308 -0.38 5.09 19.15
N TRP A 309 0.55 4.27 19.62
CA TRP A 309 1.01 3.04 18.98
C TRP A 309 0.40 1.85 19.71
N PHE A 310 -0.40 1.07 19.00
CA PHE A 310 -1.18 -0.01 19.56
C PHE A 310 -0.46 -1.34 19.34
N CYS A 311 -0.55 -2.20 20.35
CA CYS A 311 -0.48 -3.64 20.19
C CYS A 311 -1.87 -4.21 20.46
N ILE A 312 -2.43 -4.93 19.49
CA ILE A 312 -3.76 -5.53 19.58
C ILE A 312 -3.65 -7.02 19.31
N ASP A 313 -4.27 -7.82 20.16
CA ASP A 313 -4.40 -9.26 19.97
C ASP A 313 -5.25 -9.55 18.73
N ALA A 314 -4.69 -10.19 17.71
CA ALA A 314 -5.37 -10.41 16.44
C ALA A 314 -6.52 -11.44 16.54
N GLN A 315 -6.52 -12.28 17.58
CA GLN A 315 -7.56 -13.27 17.77
C GLN A 315 -8.79 -12.68 18.46
N THR A 316 -8.58 -11.81 19.44
CA THR A 316 -9.65 -11.27 20.31
C THR A 316 -10.01 -9.82 20.01
N GLY A 317 -9.14 -9.07 19.33
CA GLY A 317 -9.29 -7.64 19.11
C GLY A 317 -8.97 -6.77 20.33
N GLN A 318 -8.51 -7.36 21.44
CA GLN A 318 -8.21 -6.63 22.66
C GLN A 318 -6.90 -5.83 22.53
N THR A 319 -6.95 -4.54 22.85
CA THR A 319 -5.75 -3.70 23.00
C THR A 319 -4.93 -4.21 24.18
N LYS A 320 -3.67 -4.62 23.94
CA LYS A 320 -2.71 -5.03 24.99
C LYS A 320 -2.11 -3.80 25.67
N TYR A 321 -1.64 -2.85 24.88
CA TYR A 321 -1.13 -1.56 25.36
C TYR A 321 -1.24 -0.48 24.27
N ILE A 322 -1.07 0.77 24.71
CA ILE A 322 -0.93 1.95 23.83
C ILE A 322 0.32 2.74 24.25
N ALA A 323 1.36 2.66 23.42
CA ALA A 323 2.59 3.42 23.54
C ALA A 323 2.42 4.85 22.99
N LYS A 324 3.15 5.83 23.53
CA LYS A 324 2.97 7.27 23.27
C LYS A 324 4.27 8.03 22.98
N GLU A 325 5.38 7.31 22.88
CA GLU A 325 6.75 7.83 22.80
C GLU A 325 7.09 8.37 21.40
N LEU A 326 6.26 8.05 20.38
CA LEU A 326 6.45 8.43 18.99
C LEU A 326 5.14 8.94 18.39
N GLY A 327 5.21 9.93 17.50
CA GLY A 327 4.07 10.33 16.67
C GLY A 327 3.55 9.17 15.82
N GLY A 328 2.26 9.14 15.52
CA GLY A 328 1.69 8.14 14.62
C GLY A 328 2.14 8.35 13.18
N GLY A 329 2.11 7.31 12.36
CA GLY A 329 2.45 7.35 10.94
C GLY A 329 2.84 5.97 10.40
N PRO A 330 3.32 5.87 9.15
CA PRO A 330 3.58 4.61 8.48
C PRO A 330 4.43 3.61 9.27
N VAL A 331 4.09 2.32 9.18
CA VAL A 331 4.85 1.23 9.82
C VAL A 331 5.14 0.08 8.88
N ILE A 332 6.40 -0.37 8.92
CA ILE A 332 6.88 -1.60 8.29
C ILE A 332 7.72 -2.41 9.30
N PHE A 333 8.02 -3.66 8.97
CA PHE A 333 8.81 -4.57 9.81
C PHE A 333 9.86 -5.30 8.97
N ALA A 334 11.08 -5.39 9.50
CA ALA A 334 12.16 -6.17 8.90
C ALA A 334 13.15 -6.60 9.97
N ASP A 335 13.73 -7.78 9.81
CA ASP A 335 14.83 -8.27 10.66
C ASP A 335 14.57 -8.12 12.18
N GLY A 336 13.35 -8.46 12.62
CA GLY A 336 12.98 -8.44 14.03
C GLY A 336 12.56 -7.08 14.61
N LEU A 337 12.60 -5.99 13.83
CA LEU A 337 12.34 -4.64 14.30
C LEU A 337 11.29 -3.91 13.46
N PHE A 338 10.55 -3.01 14.12
CA PHE A 338 9.62 -2.10 13.49
C PHE A 338 10.34 -0.83 13.04
N TYR A 339 9.95 -0.35 11.87
CA TYR A 339 10.41 0.87 11.24
C TYR A 339 9.20 1.80 11.16
N CYS A 340 9.20 2.83 12.00
CA CYS A 340 8.04 3.67 12.28
C CYS A 340 8.32 5.09 11.82
N TYR A 341 7.55 5.60 10.87
CA TYR A 341 7.73 6.94 10.32
C TYR A 341 6.66 7.89 10.85
N ALA A 342 7.03 8.77 11.78
CA ALA A 342 6.08 9.67 12.42
C ALA A 342 5.61 10.77 11.46
N GLU A 343 4.30 10.86 11.24
CA GLU A 343 3.74 11.70 10.18
C GLU A 343 3.72 13.20 10.52
N LYS A 344 3.70 13.53 11.82
CA LYS A 344 3.63 14.91 12.31
C LYS A 344 5.01 15.57 12.34
N ASP A 345 5.98 14.83 12.87
CA ASP A 345 7.29 15.37 13.21
C ASP A 345 8.40 14.73 12.36
N GLY A 346 8.10 13.89 11.36
CA GLY A 346 9.08 13.36 10.40
C GLY A 346 10.22 12.54 11.04
N GLU A 347 10.00 11.99 12.23
CA GLU A 347 10.95 11.10 12.90
C GLU A 347 10.84 9.70 12.30
N MET A 348 11.95 9.17 11.81
CA MET A 348 12.06 7.76 11.45
C MET A 348 12.65 7.02 12.65
N ALA A 349 11.90 6.09 13.22
CA ALA A 349 12.30 5.33 14.40
C ALA A 349 12.46 3.84 14.10
N LEU A 350 13.43 3.24 14.77
CA LEU A 350 13.62 1.81 14.88
C LEU A 350 13.13 1.37 16.26
N ALA A 351 12.24 0.38 16.31
CA ALA A 351 11.57 -0.02 17.55
C ALA A 351 11.48 -1.53 17.71
N GLU A 352 11.59 -1.99 18.95
CA GLU A 352 11.16 -3.31 19.37
C GLU A 352 9.66 -3.27 19.71
N GLY A 353 8.90 -4.26 19.24
CA GLY A 353 7.50 -4.43 19.60
C GLY A 353 7.23 -5.88 19.97
N THR A 354 6.81 -6.12 21.21
CA THR A 354 6.34 -7.41 21.72
C THR A 354 4.90 -7.26 22.21
N PRO A 355 4.19 -8.33 22.62
CA PRO A 355 2.87 -8.19 23.23
C PRO A 355 2.87 -7.42 24.57
N GLU A 356 4.03 -7.29 25.22
CA GLU A 356 4.19 -6.65 26.53
C GLU A 356 4.64 -5.19 26.42
N GLN A 357 5.40 -4.83 25.38
CA GLN A 357 5.94 -3.48 25.27
C GLN A 357 6.25 -3.05 23.84
N PHE A 358 6.27 -1.73 23.63
CA PHE A 358 6.85 -1.09 22.46
C PHE A 358 7.95 -0.14 22.91
N ARG A 359 9.18 -0.38 22.44
CA ARG A 359 10.36 0.36 22.86
C ARG A 359 11.08 0.93 21.64
N ILE A 360 11.16 2.25 21.57
CA ILE A 360 12.03 2.93 20.61
C ILE A 360 13.49 2.63 20.96
N ILE A 361 14.25 2.12 20.00
CA ILE A 361 15.68 1.82 20.15
C ILE A 361 16.50 3.04 19.72
N SER A 362 16.22 3.56 18.54
CA SER A 362 16.88 4.74 17.98
C SER A 362 15.95 5.43 17.00
N LYS A 363 16.21 6.71 16.71
CA LYS A 363 15.44 7.48 15.73
C LYS A 363 16.27 8.65 15.21
N PHE A 364 15.92 9.11 14.01
CA PHE A 364 16.50 10.31 13.42
C PHE A 364 15.42 11.13 12.72
N LYS A 365 15.70 12.43 12.53
CA LYS A 365 14.81 13.33 11.80
C LYS A 365 15.07 13.19 10.30
N VAL A 366 14.02 12.94 9.52
CA VAL A 366 14.12 12.97 8.05
C VAL A 366 14.42 14.39 7.58
N PRO A 367 15.55 14.64 6.88
CA PRO A 367 16.08 15.99 6.71
C PRO A 367 15.56 16.73 5.47
N LEU A 368 15.07 16.02 4.45
CA LEU A 368 14.67 16.60 3.16
C LEU A 368 13.19 16.36 2.88
N GLY A 369 12.65 17.11 1.92
CA GLY A 369 11.26 17.00 1.46
C GLY A 369 10.32 18.04 2.08
N THR A 370 9.06 17.97 1.68
CA THR A 370 8.03 18.98 2.00
C THR A 370 6.70 18.33 2.35
N ALA A 371 5.77 19.11 2.93
CA ALA A 371 4.39 18.69 3.15
C ALA A 371 4.27 17.45 4.06
N GLN A 372 3.47 16.43 3.66
CA GLN A 372 3.12 15.32 4.53
C GLN A 372 4.07 14.12 4.40
N HIS A 373 4.36 13.50 5.54
CA HIS A 373 5.17 12.29 5.68
C HIS A 373 4.33 11.00 5.49
N TRP A 374 3.50 10.92 4.45
CA TRP A 374 2.53 9.83 4.28
C TRP A 374 3.05 8.62 3.51
N ALA A 375 4.14 8.76 2.75
CA ALA A 375 4.68 7.64 1.98
C ALA A 375 5.26 6.56 2.90
N HIS A 376 4.92 5.31 2.64
CA HIS A 376 5.43 4.19 3.44
C HIS A 376 6.91 3.98 3.11
N PRO A 377 7.79 3.81 4.12
CA PRO A 377 9.18 3.44 3.87
C PRO A 377 9.27 2.08 3.15
N VAL A 378 10.38 1.87 2.45
CA VAL A 378 10.67 0.64 1.72
C VAL A 378 12.05 0.14 2.10
N ILE A 379 12.19 -1.17 2.27
CA ILE A 379 13.48 -1.81 2.53
C ILE A 379 13.80 -2.74 1.36
N ALA A 380 14.99 -2.56 0.77
CA ALA A 380 15.49 -3.43 -0.28
C ALA A 380 17.02 -3.37 -0.35
N ASP A 381 17.67 -4.53 -0.46
CA ASP A 381 19.11 -4.73 -0.56
C ASP A 381 19.88 -4.00 0.54
N GLY A 382 19.39 -4.16 1.78
CA GLY A 382 19.94 -3.51 2.98
C GLY A 382 19.88 -1.98 2.97
N LYS A 383 19.00 -1.38 2.16
CA LYS A 383 18.78 0.07 2.11
C LYS A 383 17.38 0.41 2.57
N LEU A 384 17.26 1.53 3.28
CA LEU A 384 16.01 2.15 3.66
C LEU A 384 15.71 3.31 2.72
N TYR A 385 14.59 3.22 2.00
CA TYR A 385 14.11 4.25 1.10
C TYR A 385 12.97 4.99 1.79
N ILE A 386 13.11 6.31 1.93
CA ILE A 386 12.10 7.18 2.51
C ILE A 386 11.75 8.24 1.49
N ARG A 387 10.47 8.29 1.11
CA ARG A 387 9.92 9.40 0.35
C ARG A 387 9.28 10.40 1.30
N HIS A 388 9.59 11.68 1.13
CA HIS A 388 8.90 12.78 1.77
C HIS A 388 8.46 13.78 0.69
N ASN A 389 7.26 13.56 0.17
CA ASN A 389 6.64 14.33 -0.92
C ASN A 389 7.54 14.45 -2.17
N ASN A 390 8.22 15.60 -2.31
CA ASN A 390 9.12 15.93 -3.42
C ASN A 390 10.52 15.32 -3.30
N ALA A 391 10.87 14.78 -2.14
CA ALA A 391 12.17 14.18 -1.90
C ALA A 391 12.11 12.66 -1.77
N LEU A 392 13.15 11.99 -2.28
CA LEU A 392 13.51 10.63 -1.96
C LEU A 392 14.89 10.63 -1.32
N MET A 393 15.06 9.97 -0.18
CA MET A 393 16.35 9.69 0.44
C MET A 393 16.55 8.20 0.60
N VAL A 394 17.80 7.75 0.43
CA VAL A 394 18.17 6.34 0.55
C VAL A 394 19.32 6.20 1.53
N TYR A 395 19.12 5.37 2.56
CA TYR A 395 20.06 5.17 3.65
C TYR A 395 20.61 3.75 3.63
N ASP A 396 21.89 3.58 3.97
CA ASP A 396 22.48 2.27 4.22
C ASP A 396 22.11 1.81 5.62
N ILE A 397 21.44 0.67 5.72
CA ILE A 397 21.04 0.06 7.00
C ILE A 397 21.61 -1.34 7.17
N ARG A 398 22.64 -1.71 6.40
CA ARG A 398 23.37 -2.98 6.59
C ARG A 398 24.22 -2.93 7.86
N LYS A 399 24.29 -4.06 8.55
CA LYS A 399 25.13 -4.25 9.72
C LYS A 399 26.62 -4.34 9.36
#